data_AF-M5FIE7-F1
#
_entry.id   AF-M5FIE7-F1
#
_cell.length_a   1.000
_cell.length_b   1.000
_cell.length_c   1.000
_cell.angle_alpha   90.00
_cell.angle_beta   90.00
_cell.angle_gamma   90.00
#
_symmetry.space_group_name_H-M   'P 1'
#
loop_
_entity.id
_entity.type
_entity.pdbx_description
1 polymer ?
#
loop_
_entity_poly.entity_id
_entity_poly.type
_entity_poly.pdbx_seq_one_letter_code
_entity_poly.pdbx_strand_id
1 'polypeptide(L)'
;MYLLDTNVISELRRRDRCDPKVRVWAESRNPAEFHVSAISILEAQIGALRAERKDIRKAAVLRAWIDGMVAEIAERILPVDLAAALRASPRSGSPA
;
A
#
# COMPACT_ATOMS: atom_id res chain seq x y z
N MET A 1 7.75 -13.50 -3.68
CA MET A 1 7.04 -12.33 -4.25
C MET A 1 5.70 -12.15 -3.56
N TYR A 2 5.41 -10.93 -3.11
CA TYR A 2 4.16 -10.56 -2.43
C TYR A 2 3.65 -9.22 -2.97
N LEU A 3 2.33 -9.09 -3.12
CA LEU A 3 1.65 -7.83 -3.38
C LEU A 3 1.09 -7.31 -2.05
N LEU A 4 1.64 -6.20 -1.56
CA LEU A 4 1.22 -5.60 -0.30
C LEU A 4 0.00 -4.71 -0.51
N ASP A 5 -0.97 -4.88 0.36
CA ASP A 5 -2.14 -4.02 0.44
C ASP A 5 -1.84 -2.74 1.27
N THR A 6 -2.73 -1.76 1.17
CA THR A 6 -2.62 -0.44 1.80
C THR A 6 -2.49 -0.52 3.32
N ASN A 7 -3.14 -1.51 3.95
CA ASN A 7 -3.04 -1.73 5.39
C ASN A 7 -1.62 -2.15 5.82
N VAL A 8 -0.99 -3.10 5.11
CA VAL A 8 0.34 -3.61 5.44
C VAL A 8 1.38 -2.51 5.28
N ILE A 9 1.34 -1.75 4.17
CA ILE A 9 2.29 -0.63 3.98
C ILE A 9 2.08 0.46 5.05
N SER A 10 0.84 0.73 5.45
CA SER A 10 0.52 1.72 6.49
C SER A 10 0.96 1.26 7.88
N GLU A 11 0.94 -0.05 8.12
CA GLU A 11 1.37 -0.69 9.35
C GLU A 11 2.90 -0.71 9.46
N LEU A 12 3.59 -1.14 8.41
CA LEU A 12 5.06 -1.16 8.35
C LEU A 12 5.69 0.23 8.48
N ARG A 13 4.98 1.30 8.08
CA ARG A 13 5.36 2.69 8.35
C ARG A 13 5.49 2.97 9.85
N ARG A 14 4.52 2.53 10.63
CA ARG A 14 4.42 2.81 12.07
C ARG A 14 5.16 1.71 12.83
N ARG A 15 6.48 1.64 12.68
CA ARG A 15 7.30 0.59 13.31
C ARG A 15 7.06 0.46 14.82
N ASP A 16 6.76 1.56 15.50
CA ASP A 16 6.41 1.63 16.92
C ASP A 16 5.08 0.99 17.29
N ARG A 17 4.14 0.89 16.33
CA ARG A 17 2.77 0.36 16.51
C ARG A 17 2.44 -0.79 15.57
N CYS A 18 3.43 -1.31 14.87
CA CYS A 18 3.27 -2.42 13.93
C CYS A 18 3.08 -3.72 14.70
N ASP A 19 2.06 -4.50 14.32
CA ASP A 19 1.85 -5.83 14.87
C ASP A 19 3.17 -6.64 14.78
N PRO A 20 3.64 -7.22 15.90
CA PRO A 20 4.91 -7.93 15.92
C PRO A 20 5.00 -9.04 14.88
N LYS A 21 3.89 -9.72 14.55
CA LYS A 21 3.86 -10.79 13.55
C LYS A 21 4.06 -10.24 12.14
N VAL A 22 3.42 -9.11 11.82
CA VAL A 22 3.60 -8.44 10.52
C VAL A 22 5.03 -7.95 10.36
N ARG A 23 5.60 -7.34 11.42
CA ARG A 23 7.01 -6.90 11.43
C ARG A 23 7.97 -8.07 11.22
N VAL A 24 7.86 -9.13 12.02
CA VAL A 24 8.72 -10.31 11.93
C VAL A 24 8.62 -10.97 10.56
N TRP A 25 7.40 -11.08 10.02
CA TRP A 25 7.21 -11.60 8.67
C TRP A 25 7.92 -10.71 7.62
N ALA A 26 7.75 -9.40 7.69
CA ALA A 26 8.35 -8.49 6.72
C ALA A 26 9.89 -8.50 6.80
N GLU A 27 10.46 -8.55 8.01
CA GLU A 27 11.90 -8.63 8.26
C GLU A 27 12.52 -9.98 7.82
N SER A 28 11.71 -11.04 7.75
CA SER A 28 12.14 -12.37 7.29
C SER A 28 12.26 -12.51 5.76
N ARG A 29 11.92 -11.47 4.99
CA ARG A 29 11.87 -11.51 3.52
C ARG A 29 12.82 -10.50 2.89
N ASN A 30 13.21 -10.79 1.64
CA ASN A 30 13.95 -9.81 0.86
C ASN A 30 13.00 -8.67 0.43
N PRO A 31 13.31 -7.39 0.69
CA PRO A 31 12.49 -6.26 0.25
C PRO A 31 12.19 -6.24 -1.25
N ALA A 32 13.07 -6.82 -2.09
CA ALA A 32 12.84 -6.94 -3.53
C ALA A 32 11.65 -7.85 -3.91
N GLU A 33 11.19 -8.68 -2.97
CA GLU A 33 9.99 -9.50 -3.18
C GLU A 33 8.69 -8.73 -3.01
N PHE A 34 8.73 -7.54 -2.40
CA PHE A 34 7.55 -6.74 -2.08
C PHE A 34 7.20 -5.78 -3.22
N HIS A 35 5.96 -5.92 -3.68
CA HIS A 35 5.33 -5.10 -4.71
C HIS A 35 4.12 -4.40 -4.11
N VAL A 36 3.70 -3.29 -4.71
CA VAL A 36 2.51 -2.53 -4.29
C VAL A 36 1.68 -2.20 -5.52
N SER A 37 0.36 -2.27 -5.42
CA SER A 37 -0.52 -1.85 -6.51
C SER A 37 -0.56 -0.32 -6.61
N ALA A 38 -0.63 0.23 -7.82
CA ALA A 38 -0.91 1.65 -8.02
C ALA A 38 -2.21 2.10 -7.31
N ILE A 39 -3.18 1.18 -7.13
CA ILE A 39 -4.41 1.45 -6.36
C ILE A 39 -4.11 1.64 -4.86
N SER A 40 -3.22 0.84 -4.29
CA SER A 40 -2.85 0.99 -2.88
C SER A 40 -2.11 2.32 -2.62
N ILE A 41 -1.33 2.80 -3.60
CA ILE A 41 -0.74 4.15 -3.56
C ILE A 41 -1.83 5.22 -3.59
N LEU A 42 -2.83 5.09 -4.47
CA LEU A 42 -3.98 5.99 -4.53
C LEU A 42 -4.74 6.03 -3.19
N GLU A 43 -5.01 4.89 -2.59
CA GLU A 43 -5.68 4.81 -1.28
C GLU A 43 -4.89 5.51 -0.18
N ALA A 44 -3.57 5.34 -0.14
CA ALA A 44 -2.70 6.03 0.80
C ALA A 44 -2.75 7.56 0.62
N GLN A 45 -2.70 8.04 -0.63
CA GLN A 45 -2.81 9.47 -0.95
C GLN A 45 -4.17 10.05 -0.55
N ILE A 46 -5.27 9.34 -0.82
CA ILE A 46 -6.61 9.71 -0.34
C ILE A 46 -6.65 9.75 1.18
N GLY A 47 -6.01 8.81 1.87
CA GLY A 47 -5.85 8.80 3.31
C GLY A 47 -5.14 10.05 3.84
N ALA A 48 -4.06 10.48 3.18
CA ALA A 48 -3.34 11.71 3.52
C ALA A 48 -4.21 12.96 3.35
N LEU A 49 -4.94 13.08 2.23
CA LEU A 49 -5.88 14.18 1.97
C LEU A 49 -7.00 14.23 3.02
N ARG A 50 -7.51 13.08 3.46
CA ARG A 50 -8.53 13.02 4.53
C ARG A 50 -7.95 13.43 5.88
N ALA A 51 -6.70 13.08 6.17
CA ALA A 51 -6.01 13.48 7.40
C ALA A 51 -5.76 15.00 7.45
N GLU A 52 -5.51 15.64 6.29
CA GLU A 52 -5.25 17.07 6.16
C GLU A 52 -6.40 17.94 6.69
N ARG A 53 -7.64 17.45 6.54
CA ARG A 53 -8.85 18.11 7.09
C ARG A 53 -8.85 18.18 8.62
N LYS A 54 -8.05 17.34 9.30
CA LYS A 54 -7.97 17.27 10.76
C LYS A 54 -6.67 17.87 11.30
N ASP A 55 -5.54 17.58 10.64
CA ASP A 55 -4.22 17.99 11.09
C ASP A 55 -3.28 18.11 9.88
N ILE A 56 -3.08 19.35 9.41
CA ILE A 56 -2.26 19.67 8.25
C ILE A 56 -0.80 19.24 8.43
N ARG A 57 -0.27 19.31 9.66
CA ARG A 57 1.13 18.95 9.94
C ARG A 57 1.31 17.43 9.83
N LYS A 58 0.41 16.65 10.42
CA LYS A 58 0.45 15.18 10.30
C LYS A 58 0.22 14.72 8.86
N ALA A 59 -0.65 15.39 8.12
CA ALA A 59 -0.88 15.08 6.71
C ALA A 59 0.36 15.35 5.85
N ALA A 60 1.08 16.45 6.08
CA ALA A 60 2.32 16.74 5.39
C ALA A 60 3.39 15.66 5.63
N VAL A 61 3.55 15.20 6.88
CA VAL A 61 4.47 14.10 7.23
C VAL A 61 4.07 12.80 6.54
N LEU A 62 2.77 12.49 6.51
CA LEU A 62 2.28 11.30 5.82
C LEU A 62 2.54 11.37 4.31
N ARG A 63 2.29 12.52 3.68
CA ARG A 63 2.51 12.74 2.25
C ARG A 63 3.99 12.61 1.88
N ALA A 64 4.88 13.25 2.62
CA ALA A 64 6.32 13.11 2.43
C ALA A 64 6.80 11.66 2.57
N TRP A 65 6.23 10.90 3.52
CA TRP A 65 6.54 9.48 3.64
C TRP A 65 6.05 8.67 2.43
N ILE A 66 4.83 8.92 1.93
CA ILE A 66 4.31 8.24 0.73
C ILE A 66 5.23 8.52 -0.46
N ASP A 67 5.59 9.79 -0.67
CA ASP A 67 6.41 10.21 -1.81
C ASP A 67 7.81 9.56 -1.75
N GLY A 68 8.42 9.51 -0.56
CA GLY A 68 9.70 8.81 -0.35
C GLY A 68 9.60 7.31 -0.61
N MET A 69 8.55 6.65 -0.10
CA MET A 69 8.30 5.23 -0.37
C MET A 69 8.13 4.98 -1.88
N VAL A 70 7.31 5.78 -2.58
CA VAL A 70 7.07 5.65 -4.03
C VAL A 70 8.37 5.79 -4.81
N ALA A 71 9.24 6.74 -4.44
CA ALA A 71 10.55 6.88 -5.07
C ALA A 71 11.45 5.66 -4.86
N GLU A 72 11.42 5.05 -3.67
CA GLU A 72 12.22 3.86 -3.34
C GLU A 72 11.76 2.59 -4.08
N ILE A 73 10.44 2.44 -4.29
CA ILE A 73 9.85 1.21 -4.83
C ILE A 73 9.26 1.36 -6.23
N ALA A 74 9.60 2.42 -6.97
CA ALA A 74 8.96 2.77 -8.24
C ALA A 74 8.86 1.60 -9.23
N GLU A 75 9.93 0.84 -9.40
CA GLU A 75 9.99 -0.34 -10.31
C GLU A 75 9.16 -1.53 -9.83
N ARG A 76 8.73 -1.52 -8.56
CA ARG A 76 7.92 -2.56 -7.91
C ARG A 76 6.47 -2.11 -7.70
N ILE A 77 6.08 -0.96 -8.24
CA ILE A 77 4.68 -0.53 -8.28
C ILE A 77 4.03 -1.14 -9.52
N LEU A 78 3.03 -1.99 -9.29
CA LEU A 78 2.31 -2.67 -10.37
C LEU A 78 1.15 -1.79 -10.86
N PRO A 79 1.08 -1.49 -12.18
CA PRO A 79 -0.08 -0.80 -12.75
C PRO A 79 -1.30 -1.71 -12.73
N VAL A 80 -2.49 -1.10 -12.71
CA VAL A 80 -3.75 -1.82 -12.96
C VAL A 80 -4.14 -1.55 -14.40
N ASP A 81 -3.82 -2.50 -15.27
CA ASP A 81 -4.16 -2.48 -16.68
C ASP A 81 -5.53 -3.12 -16.96
N LEU A 82 -5.92 -3.16 -18.23
CA LEU A 82 -7.18 -3.77 -18.65
C LEU A 82 -7.27 -5.26 -18.26
N ALA A 83 -6.16 -5.99 -18.33
CA ALA A 83 -6.16 -7.42 -17.99
C ALA A 83 -6.39 -7.65 -16.49
N ALA A 84 -5.76 -6.83 -15.64
CA ALA A 84 -6.02 -6.82 -14.21
C ALA A 84 -7.47 -6.47 -13.90
N ALA A 85 -8.02 -5.43 -14.55
CA ALA A 85 -9.41 -5.02 -14.37
C ALA A 85 -10.42 -6.11 -14.77
N LEU A 86 -10.20 -6.76 -15.92
CA LEU A 86 -11.06 -7.85 -16.39
C LEU A 86 -11.03 -9.07 -15.46
N ARG A 87 -9.88 -9.39 -14.87
CA ARG A 87 -9.74 -10.49 -13.90
C ARG A 87 -10.35 -10.17 -12.53
N ALA A 88 -10.34 -8.90 -12.14
CA ALA A 88 -10.99 -8.43 -10.92
C ALA A 88 -12.52 -8.40 -11.03
N SER A 89 -13.06 -8.45 -12.25
CA SER A 89 -14.49 -8.51 -12.47
C SER A 89 -15.09 -9.78 -11.82
N PRO A 90 -16.20 -9.66 -11.08
CA PRO A 90 -16.92 -10.82 -10.57
C PRO A 90 -17.28 -11.76 -11.72
N ARG A 91 -16.96 -13.06 -11.59
CA ARG A 91 -17.50 -14.06 -12.53
C ARG A 91 -19.00 -14.16 -12.29
N SER A 92 -19.79 -13.79 -13.28
CA SER A 92 -21.22 -14.06 -13.33
C SER A 92 -21.42 -15.59 -13.37
N GLY A 93 -21.55 -16.24 -12.21
CA GLY A 93 -21.78 -17.69 -12.14
C GLY A 93 -21.42 -18.43 -10.85
N SER A 94 -20.95 -17.79 -9.77
CA SER A 94 -20.80 -18.49 -8.49
C SER A 94 -22.14 -18.46 -7.72
N PRO A 95 -22.77 -19.60 -7.41
CA PRO A 95 -23.94 -19.62 -6.55
C PRO A 95 -23.54 -19.22 -5.12
N ALA A 96 -24.42 -18.43 -4.49
CA ALA A 96 -24.37 -18.11 -3.07
C ALA A 96 -24.71 -19.34 -2.21
#